data_AF-A0A2E0SHR8-F1
#
_entry.id   AF-A0A2E0SHR8-F1
#
_cell.length_a   1.000
_cell.length_b   1.000
_cell.length_c   1.000
_cell.angle_alpha   90.00
_cell.angle_beta   90.00
_cell.angle_gamma   90.00
#
_symmetry.space_group_name_H-M   'P 1'
#
loop_
_entity.id
_entity.type
_entity.pdbx_description
1 polymer ?
#
loop_
_entity_poly.entity_id
_entity_poly.type
_entity_poly.pdbx_seq_one_letter_code
_entity_poly.pdbx_strand_id
1 'polypeptide(L)'
;MGFFEIGGILGILLFIIFLILLPIAVTVFTIWMLIDCATNEPSEGNDKLVWLIVICVGYFICGIGAFIYFFARRPTRIRTYGR
;
A
#
# COMPACT_ATOMS: atom_id res chain seq x y z
N MET A 1 -14.12 -40.58 5.34
CA MET A 1 -14.31 -39.46 4.39
C MET A 1 -15.14 -38.39 5.10
N GLY A 2 -14.55 -37.58 5.99
CA GLY A 2 -15.36 -36.70 6.85
C GLY A 2 -14.60 -35.49 7.39
N PHE A 3 -13.65 -35.69 8.31
CA PHE A 3 -12.94 -34.57 8.95
C PHE A 3 -11.89 -33.89 8.05
N PHE A 4 -11.06 -34.69 7.36
CA PHE A 4 -10.00 -34.17 6.48
C PHE A 4 -10.53 -33.42 5.25
N GLU A 5 -11.70 -33.82 4.73
CA GLU A 5 -12.33 -33.16 3.58
C GLU A 5 -12.91 -31.79 3.96
N ILE A 6 -13.55 -31.69 5.14
CA ILE A 6 -14.07 -30.42 5.67
C ILE A 6 -12.92 -29.45 5.96
N GLY A 7 -11.82 -29.93 6.54
CA GLY A 7 -10.61 -29.13 6.77
C GLY A 7 -10.00 -28.60 5.48
N GLY A 8 -9.96 -29.43 4.42
CA GLY A 8 -9.50 -29.01 3.10
C GLY A 8 -10.36 -27.92 2.47
N ILE A 9 -11.69 -28.09 2.50
CA ILE A 9 -12.65 -27.10 1.96
C ILE A 9 -12.54 -25.77 2.72
N LEU A 10 -12.45 -25.81 4.05
CA LEU A 10 -12.30 -24.62 4.87
C LEU A 10 -10.98 -23.89 4.56
N GLY A 11 -9.88 -24.63 4.39
CA GLY A 11 -8.59 -24.06 4.02
C GLY A 11 -8.63 -23.34 2.66
N ILE A 12 -9.26 -23.95 1.66
CA ILE A 12 -9.45 -23.35 0.33
C ILE A 12 -10.29 -22.08 0.42
N LEU A 13 -11.39 -22.11 1.19
CA LEU A 13 -12.26 -20.95 1.37
C LEU A 13 -11.51 -19.77 2.01
N LEU A 14 -10.74 -20.02 3.07
CA LEU A 14 -9.93 -18.99 3.73
C LEU A 14 -8.86 -18.44 2.80
N PHE A 15 -8.23 -19.29 2.00
CA PHE A 15 -7.24 -18.85 1.01
C PHE A 15 -7.85 -17.96 -0.06
N ILE A 16 -9.03 -18.30 -0.58
CA ILE A 16 -9.76 -17.47 -1.56
C ILE A 16 -10.12 -16.10 -0.95
N ILE A 17 -10.63 -16.09 0.29
CA ILE A 17 -10.94 -14.84 1.00
C ILE A 17 -9.69 -13.98 1.13
N PHE A 18 -8.56 -14.58 1.53
CA PHE A 18 -7.30 -13.86 1.64
C PHE A 18 -6.83 -13.28 0.30
N LEU A 19 -6.92 -14.05 -0.79
CA LEU A 19 -6.56 -13.59 -2.13
C LEU A 19 -7.42 -12.42 -2.63
N ILE A 20 -8.65 -12.29 -2.15
CA ILE A 20 -9.54 -11.17 -2.50
C ILE A 20 -9.29 -9.96 -1.59
N LEU A 21 -9.18 -10.18 -0.28
CA LEU A 21 -9.05 -9.08 0.69
C LEU A 21 -7.68 -8.40 0.64
N LEU A 22 -6.61 -9.16 0.41
CA LEU A 22 -5.26 -8.63 0.38
C LEU A 22 -5.06 -7.53 -0.69
N PRO A 23 -5.40 -7.74 -1.99
CA PRO A 23 -5.23 -6.70 -3.00
C PRO A 23 -6.11 -5.48 -2.72
N ILE A 24 -7.34 -5.67 -2.21
CA ILE A 24 -8.21 -4.55 -1.81
C ILE A 24 -7.52 -3.70 -0.74
N ALA A 25 -6.98 -4.33 0.31
CA ALA A 25 -6.28 -3.63 1.38
C ALA A 25 -5.05 -2.88 0.85
N VAL A 26 -4.26 -3.52 -0.03
CA VAL A 26 -3.08 -2.89 -0.66
C VAL A 26 -3.48 -1.70 -1.53
N THR A 27 -4.55 -1.81 -2.31
CA THR A 27 -5.06 -0.70 -3.14
C THR A 27 -5.57 0.45 -2.29
N VAL A 28 -6.36 0.19 -1.25
CA VAL A 28 -6.85 1.22 -0.32
C VAL A 28 -5.67 1.93 0.36
N PHE A 29 -4.68 1.18 0.84
CA PHE A 29 -3.47 1.74 1.44
C PHE A 29 -2.67 2.60 0.44
N THR A 30 -2.53 2.13 -0.80
CA THR A 30 -1.83 2.88 -1.85
C THR A 30 -2.54 4.19 -2.18
N ILE A 31 -3.87 4.16 -2.34
CA ILE A 31 -4.67 5.37 -2.58
C ILE A 31 -4.50 6.37 -1.44
N TRP A 32 -4.53 5.90 -0.20
CA TRP A 32 -4.30 6.77 0.95
C TRP A 32 -2.90 7.42 0.90
N MET A 33 -1.85 6.69 0.51
CA MET A 33 -0.51 7.26 0.33
C MET A 33 -0.40 8.21 -0.86
N LEU A 34 -1.12 7.97 -1.95
CA LEU A 34 -1.18 8.91 -3.07
C LEU A 34 -1.82 10.24 -2.64
N ILE A 35 -2.91 10.18 -1.87
CA ILE A 35 -3.57 11.37 -1.32
C ILE A 35 -2.60 12.10 -0.38
N ASP A 36 -1.97 11.40 0.58
CA ASP A 36 -0.98 11.99 1.49
C ASP A 36 0.19 12.62 0.72
N CYS A 37 0.74 11.97 -0.30
CA CYS A 37 1.80 12.56 -1.10
C CYS A 37 1.32 13.81 -1.86
N ALA A 38 0.13 13.79 -2.44
CA ALA A 38 -0.37 14.91 -3.26
C ALA A 38 -0.68 16.16 -2.41
N THR A 39 -1.28 15.98 -1.23
CA THR A 39 -1.74 17.09 -0.39
C THR A 39 -0.64 17.70 0.47
N ASN A 40 0.35 16.89 0.84
CA ASN A 40 1.10 17.09 2.06
C ASN A 40 2.61 17.27 1.76
N GLU A 41 3.08 16.75 0.62
CA GLU A 41 4.42 17.03 0.09
C GLU A 41 4.51 18.48 -0.43
N PRO A 42 5.61 19.21 -0.18
CA PRO A 42 5.81 20.54 -0.74
C PRO A 42 5.82 20.48 -2.27
N SER A 43 5.25 21.51 -2.91
CA SER A 43 5.32 21.68 -4.37
C SER A 43 6.61 22.40 -4.80
N GLU A 44 7.55 22.60 -3.88
CA GLU A 44 8.86 23.17 -4.16
C GLU A 44 9.79 22.08 -4.68
N GLY A 45 10.37 22.32 -5.85
CA GLY A 45 11.23 21.33 -6.52
C GLY A 45 10.45 20.13 -7.06
N ASN A 46 11.15 19.00 -7.22
CA ASN A 46 10.62 17.80 -7.87
C ASN A 46 10.21 16.69 -6.90
N ASP A 47 10.33 16.90 -5.58
CA ASP A 47 10.11 15.87 -4.56
C ASP A 47 8.70 15.28 -4.64
N LYS A 48 7.67 16.13 -4.77
CA LYS A 48 6.27 15.68 -4.95
C LYS A 48 6.11 14.79 -6.16
N LEU A 49 6.64 15.20 -7.31
CA LEU A 49 6.51 14.45 -8.55
C LEU A 49 7.25 13.10 -8.47
N VAL A 50 8.47 13.10 -7.93
CA VAL A 50 9.27 11.89 -7.75
C VAL A 50 8.55 10.89 -6.86
N TRP A 51 8.04 11.31 -5.70
CA TRP A 51 7.33 10.40 -4.80
C TRP A 51 6.01 9.89 -5.36
N LEU A 52 5.28 10.73 -6.10
CA LEU A 52 4.05 10.31 -6.77
C LEU A 52 4.34 9.24 -7.83
N ILE A 53 5.42 9.40 -8.61
CA ILE A 53 5.89 8.38 -9.56
C ILE A 53 6.31 7.10 -8.83
N VAL A 54 7.07 7.20 -7.73
CA VAL A 54 7.50 6.03 -6.93
C VAL A 54 6.30 5.24 -6.41
N ILE A 55 5.28 5.92 -5.88
CA ILE A 55 4.06 5.24 -5.40
C ILE A 55 3.30 4.61 -6.57
N CYS A 56 3.11 5.33 -7.68
CA CYS A 56 2.40 4.83 -8.86
C CYS A 56 3.10 3.62 -9.51
N VAL A 57 4.42 3.66 -9.69
CA VAL A 57 5.20 2.54 -10.24
C VAL A 57 5.26 1.39 -9.25
N GLY A 58 5.49 1.69 -7.97
CA GLY A 58 5.55 0.69 -6.91
C GLY A 58 4.21 -0.01 -6.63
N TYR A 59 3.08 0.58 -7.04
CA TYR A 59 1.77 -0.08 -6.99
C TYR A 59 1.77 -1.40 -7.79
N PHE A 60 2.36 -1.42 -8.98
CA PHE A 60 2.44 -2.62 -9.83
C PHE A 60 3.27 -3.74 -9.21
N ILE A 61 4.15 -3.41 -8.26
CA ILE A 61 4.94 -4.37 -7.49
C ILE A 61 4.29 -4.56 -6.11
N CYS A 62 3.01 -4.97 -6.08
CA CYS A 62 2.25 -5.23 -4.86
C CYS A 62 2.16 -4.04 -3.87
N GLY A 63 2.14 -2.79 -4.35
CA GLY A 63 2.02 -1.63 -3.48
C GLY A 63 3.30 -1.23 -2.74
N ILE A 64 4.47 -1.79 -3.08
CA ILE A 64 5.75 -1.49 -2.41
C ILE A 64 6.04 0.01 -2.37
N GLY A 65 5.69 0.75 -3.43
CA GLY A 65 5.90 2.20 -3.49
C GLY A 65 5.20 2.96 -2.35
N ALA A 66 3.97 2.55 -2.00
CA ALA A 66 3.22 3.11 -0.89
C ALA A 66 3.89 2.81 0.46
N PHE A 67 4.41 1.59 0.64
CA PHE A 67 5.14 1.21 1.86
C PHE A 67 6.44 2.01 2.02
N ILE A 68 7.22 2.17 0.94
CA ILE A 68 8.44 2.98 0.96
C ILE A 68 8.10 4.42 1.32
N TYR A 69 7.07 5.01 0.70
CA TYR A 69 6.64 6.36 1.04
C TYR A 69 6.26 6.50 2.52
N PHE A 70 5.44 5.57 3.02
CA PHE A 70 4.94 5.58 4.39
C PHE A 70 6.05 5.49 5.44
N PHE A 71 7.04 4.61 5.23
CA PHE A 71 8.10 4.38 6.23
C PHE A 71 9.33 5.28 6.05
N ALA A 72 9.68 5.65 4.83
CA ALA A 72 10.90 6.43 4.57
C ALA A 72 10.62 7.93 4.38
N ARG A 73 9.66 8.28 3.52
CA ARG A 73 9.42 9.70 3.17
C ARG A 73 8.58 10.42 4.18
N ARG A 74 7.43 9.85 4.55
CA ARG A 74 6.45 10.50 5.44
C ARG A 74 7.07 10.96 6.77
N PRO A 75 7.89 10.16 7.47
CA PRO A 75 8.54 10.63 8.70
C PRO A 75 9.57 11.73 8.45
N THR A 76 10.29 11.66 7.33
CA THR A 76 11.28 12.67 6.94
C THR A 76 10.60 14.01 6.64
N ARG A 77 9.50 13.99 5.88
CA ARG A 77 8.67 15.16 5.58
C ARG A 77 8.17 15.82 6.86
N ILE A 78 7.65 15.03 7.80
CA ILE A 78 7.16 15.54 9.09
C ILE A 78 8.29 16.22 9.88
N ARG A 79 9.51 15.66 9.85
CA ARG A 79 10.67 16.26 10.52
C ARG A 79 11.14 17.56 9.87
N THR A 80 11.08 17.65 8.55
CA THR A 80 11.57 18.81 7.79
C THR A 80 10.54 19.95 7.71
N TYR A 81 9.26 19.62 7.54
CA TYR A 81 8.19 20.58 7.25
C TYR A 81 7.10 20.66 8.33
N GLY A 82 7.17 19.82 9.37
CA GLY A 82 6.21 19.83 10.49
C GLY A 82 4.81 19.28 10.18
N ARG A 83 4.64 18.62 9.03
CA ARG A 83 3.36 18.09 8.53
C ARG A 83 3.56 16.82 7.73
#